data_AF-I4B7I5-F1
#
_entry.id   AF-I4B7I5-F1
#
_cell.length_a   1.000
_cell.length_b   1.000
_cell.length_c   1.000
_cell.angle_alpha   90.00
_cell.angle_beta   90.00
_cell.angle_gamma   90.00
#
_symmetry.space_group_name_H-M   'P 1'
#
loop_
_entity.id
_entity.type
_entity.pdbx_description
1 polymer ?
#
loop_
_entity_poly.entity_id
_entity_poly.type
_entity_poly.pdbx_seq_one_letter_code
_entity_poly.pdbx_strand_id
1 'polypeptide(L)'
;MAAFWRLTKQAARRAAAVFSPMVLLLLSAAMVAVLIVSGSVLGHEVYVYNAIVMGLLALFVAFAALGQKTDAARVLWLTALSAVLKGVSAMLLSPENARYSSVYFGGVAIGYLLARGALMYVPRELQTTEYAGTADLHPYAITVHFTGILWMTGFTLSPTFFGDDLLLHFGAEKFAYETFFIGSAFVLNALALMRSYVKLAFAK
;
A
#
# COMPACT_ATOMS: atom_id res chain seq x y z
N MET A 1 -9.22 23.57 -10.21
CA MET A 1 -8.25 22.55 -9.74
C MET A 1 -7.81 22.71 -8.28
N ALA A 2 -7.43 23.90 -7.79
CA ALA A 2 -6.91 24.07 -6.42
C ALA A 2 -7.91 23.79 -5.27
N ALA A 3 -9.23 23.90 -5.52
CA ALA A 3 -10.26 23.59 -4.52
C ALA A 3 -10.46 22.08 -4.33
N PHE A 4 -10.55 21.33 -5.43
CA PHE A 4 -10.65 19.87 -5.43
C PHE A 4 -9.47 19.22 -4.69
N TRP A 5 -8.24 19.68 -4.98
CA TRP A 5 -7.03 19.18 -4.30
C TRP A 5 -6.99 19.49 -2.80
N ARG A 6 -7.59 20.60 -2.38
CA ARG A 6 -7.69 20.95 -0.96
C ARG A 6 -8.71 20.06 -0.25
N LEU A 7 -9.85 19.79 -0.88
CA LEU A 7 -10.87 18.88 -0.36
C LEU A 7 -10.35 17.45 -0.22
N THR A 8 -9.68 16.92 -1.25
CA THR A 8 -9.10 15.56 -1.18
C THR A 8 -8.04 15.46 -0.08
N LYS A 9 -7.17 16.47 0.07
CA LYS A 9 -6.20 16.53 1.18
C LYS A 9 -6.86 16.59 2.56
N GLN A 10 -7.95 17.33 2.72
CA GLN A 10 -8.66 17.41 4.00
C GLN A 10 -9.32 16.09 4.36
N ALA A 11 -9.98 15.44 3.40
CA ALA A 11 -10.56 14.11 3.58
C ALA A 11 -9.47 13.08 3.95
N ALA A 12 -8.34 13.07 3.24
CA ALA A 12 -7.23 12.16 3.49
C ALA A 12 -6.63 12.36 4.89
N ARG A 13 -6.54 13.61 5.38
CA ARG A 13 -6.06 13.92 6.74
C ARG A 13 -7.03 13.44 7.82
N ARG A 14 -8.34 13.61 7.60
CA ARG A 14 -9.35 13.09 8.54
C ARG A 14 -9.29 11.57 8.62
N ALA A 15 -9.17 10.91 7.47
CA ALA A 15 -8.91 9.47 7.42
C ALA A 15 -7.65 9.12 8.22
N ALA A 16 -6.51 9.75 7.94
CA ALA A 16 -5.25 9.51 8.65
C ALA A 16 -5.32 9.73 10.19
N ALA A 17 -6.14 10.67 10.67
CA ALA A 17 -6.30 10.98 12.09
C ALA A 17 -7.13 9.94 12.85
N VAL A 18 -8.07 9.27 12.17
CA VAL A 18 -8.91 8.22 12.76
C VAL A 18 -8.10 6.93 13.01
N PHE A 19 -6.93 6.77 12.38
CA PHE A 19 -6.18 5.51 12.42
C PHE A 19 -5.03 5.48 13.41
N SER A 20 -5.20 4.69 14.47
CA SER A 20 -4.09 3.98 15.09
C SER A 20 -3.69 2.80 14.17
N PRO A 21 -2.43 2.74 13.68
CA PRO A 21 -1.96 1.65 12.84
C PRO A 21 -2.16 0.26 13.45
N MET A 22 -2.15 0.16 14.79
CA MET A 22 -2.41 -1.09 15.52
C MET A 22 -3.89 -1.51 15.46
N VAL A 23 -4.82 -0.56 15.55
CA VAL A 23 -6.27 -0.86 15.47
C VAL A 23 -6.62 -1.35 14.07
N LEU A 24 -5.99 -0.78 13.03
CA LEU A 24 -6.14 -1.25 11.65
C LEU A 24 -5.62 -2.66 11.45
N LEU A 25 -4.44 -2.96 11.99
CA LEU A 25 -3.83 -4.28 11.91
C LEU A 25 -4.66 -5.31 12.68
N LEU A 26 -5.19 -4.96 13.86
CA LEU A 26 -6.09 -5.81 14.63
C LEU A 26 -7.42 -6.04 13.90
N LEU A 27 -8.02 -5.01 13.31
CA LEU A 27 -9.26 -5.14 12.55
C LEU A 27 -9.09 -5.94 11.27
N SER A 28 -7.98 -5.75 10.54
CA SER A 28 -7.68 -6.52 9.33
C SER A 28 -7.30 -7.96 9.66
N ALA A 29 -6.53 -8.22 10.73
CA ALA A 29 -6.24 -9.57 11.20
C ALA A 29 -7.49 -10.28 11.73
N ALA A 30 -8.34 -9.58 12.50
CA ALA A 30 -9.61 -10.11 12.98
C ALA A 30 -10.56 -10.39 11.82
N MET A 31 -10.62 -9.52 10.80
CA MET A 31 -11.34 -9.81 9.58
C MET A 31 -10.77 -11.05 8.91
N VAL A 32 -9.49 -11.10 8.55
CA VAL A 32 -8.88 -12.27 7.89
C VAL A 32 -9.15 -13.56 8.68
N ALA A 33 -9.05 -13.54 10.01
CA ALA A 33 -9.39 -14.68 10.86
C ALA A 33 -10.86 -15.08 10.78
N VAL A 34 -11.79 -14.12 10.89
CA VAL A 34 -13.23 -14.34 10.69
C VAL A 34 -13.51 -14.87 9.28
N LEU A 35 -12.75 -14.42 8.29
CA LEU A 35 -12.93 -14.80 6.89
C LEU A 35 -12.46 -16.22 6.58
N ILE A 36 -11.32 -16.65 7.15
CA ILE A 36 -10.85 -18.04 7.10
C ILE A 36 -11.89 -18.98 7.73
N VAL A 37 -12.46 -18.57 8.86
CA VAL A 37 -13.52 -19.32 9.54
C VAL A 37 -14.81 -19.35 8.70
N SER A 38 -15.23 -18.22 8.13
CA SER A 38 -16.46 -18.14 7.33
C SER A 38 -16.40 -18.92 6.02
N GLY A 39 -15.23 -18.99 5.37
CA GLY A 39 -15.02 -19.78 4.16
C GLY A 39 -15.18 -21.29 4.39
N SER A 40 -14.97 -21.77 5.62
CA SER A 40 -15.21 -23.17 6.00
C SER A 40 -16.68 -23.52 6.22
N VAL A 41 -17.56 -22.51 6.35
CA VAL A 41 -18.97 -22.70 6.74
C VAL A 41 -19.98 -22.27 5.67
N LEU A 42 -19.69 -21.26 4.84
CA LEU A 42 -20.71 -20.54 4.04
C LEU A 42 -20.56 -20.57 2.50
N GLY A 43 -19.55 -21.27 1.95
CA GLY A 43 -19.44 -21.49 0.49
C GLY A 43 -18.90 -20.33 -0.35
N HIS A 44 -18.97 -20.44 -1.69
CA HIS A 44 -18.20 -19.63 -2.64
C HIS A 44 -18.60 -18.13 -2.72
N GLU A 45 -19.85 -17.80 -2.46
CA GLU A 45 -20.40 -16.42 -2.51
C GLU A 45 -19.71 -15.48 -1.51
N VAL A 46 -19.27 -16.00 -0.37
CA VAL A 46 -18.63 -15.22 0.71
C VAL A 46 -17.28 -14.65 0.26
N TYR A 47 -16.56 -15.33 -0.62
CA TYR A 47 -15.26 -14.87 -1.11
C TYR A 47 -15.34 -13.57 -1.92
N VAL A 48 -16.41 -13.39 -2.70
CA VAL A 48 -16.61 -12.20 -3.53
C VAL A 48 -16.88 -10.97 -2.67
N TYR A 49 -17.79 -11.07 -1.71
CA TYR A 49 -18.06 -9.97 -0.77
C TYR A 49 -16.82 -9.60 0.03
N ASN A 50 -16.07 -10.61 0.49
CA ASN A 50 -14.84 -10.39 1.23
C ASN A 50 -13.77 -9.66 0.42
N ALA A 51 -13.61 -10.04 -0.85
CA ALA A 51 -12.71 -9.34 -1.73
C ALA A 51 -13.10 -7.87 -1.87
N ILE A 52 -14.38 -7.58 -2.15
CA ILE A 52 -14.86 -6.18 -2.25
C ILE A 52 -14.51 -5.39 -0.98
N VAL A 53 -14.75 -5.96 0.21
CA VAL A 53 -14.40 -5.28 1.47
C VAL A 53 -12.89 -5.07 1.60
N MET A 54 -12.07 -6.05 1.22
CA MET A 54 -10.60 -5.93 1.25
C MET A 54 -10.09 -4.88 0.26
N GLY A 55 -10.62 -4.85 -0.97
CA GLY A 55 -10.31 -3.83 -1.97
C GLY A 55 -10.70 -2.41 -1.52
N LEU A 56 -11.88 -2.26 -0.90
CA LEU A 56 -12.31 -0.98 -0.33
C LEU A 56 -11.41 -0.54 0.84
N LEU A 57 -11.03 -1.47 1.72
CA LEU A 57 -10.10 -1.19 2.81
C LEU A 57 -8.72 -0.81 2.26
N ALA A 58 -8.22 -1.51 1.24
CA ALA A 58 -6.95 -1.16 0.59
C ALA A 58 -6.98 0.27 0.05
N LEU A 59 -8.05 0.64 -0.68
CA LEU A 59 -8.24 1.99 -1.21
C LEU A 59 -8.29 3.04 -0.09
N PHE A 60 -9.03 2.74 0.97
CA PHE A 60 -9.15 3.63 2.12
C PHE A 60 -7.79 3.85 2.81
N VAL A 61 -7.03 2.78 3.05
CA VAL A 61 -5.70 2.86 3.68
C VAL A 61 -4.70 3.60 2.76
N ALA A 62 -4.75 3.37 1.44
CA ALA A 62 -3.95 4.11 0.47
C ALA A 62 -4.24 5.62 0.54
N PHE A 63 -5.52 5.97 0.65
CA PHE A 63 -5.95 7.36 0.79
C PHE A 63 -5.51 7.97 2.13
N ALA A 64 -5.54 7.21 3.23
CA ALA A 64 -5.01 7.63 4.52
C ALA A 64 -3.48 7.84 4.47
N ALA A 65 -2.74 7.01 3.72
CA ALA A 65 -1.31 7.19 3.50
C ALA A 65 -1.02 8.52 2.79
N LEU A 66 -1.79 8.86 1.75
CA LEU A 66 -1.71 10.15 1.05
C LEU A 66 -1.98 11.36 1.97
N GLY A 67 -2.79 11.16 3.01
CA GLY A 67 -3.12 12.17 4.03
C GLY A 67 -1.96 12.54 4.95
N GLN A 68 -0.96 11.67 5.08
CA GLN A 68 0.19 11.91 5.95
C GLN A 68 1.03 13.09 5.43
N LYS A 69 1.58 13.87 6.37
CA LYS A 69 2.31 15.11 6.03
C LYS A 69 3.80 14.88 5.89
N THR A 70 4.45 14.32 6.91
CA THR A 70 5.92 14.29 6.97
C THR A 70 6.48 12.96 7.41
N ASP A 71 5.73 12.13 8.13
CA ASP A 71 6.21 10.85 8.64
C ASP A 71 6.36 9.80 7.52
N ALA A 72 7.57 9.70 6.98
CA ALA A 72 7.88 8.78 5.89
C ALA A 72 7.75 7.30 6.30
N ALA A 73 8.09 6.98 7.55
CA ALA A 73 7.93 5.63 8.09
C ALA A 73 6.46 5.21 8.15
N ARG A 74 5.58 6.13 8.59
CA ARG A 74 4.14 5.87 8.65
C ARG A 74 3.51 5.78 7.27
N VAL A 75 3.93 6.61 6.31
CA VAL A 75 3.47 6.47 4.91
C VAL A 75 3.85 5.09 4.40
N LEU A 76 5.12 4.70 4.54
CA LEU A 76 5.64 3.41 4.07
C LEU A 76 4.83 2.23 4.65
N TRP A 77 4.56 2.28 5.96
CA TRP A 77 3.76 1.27 6.63
C TRP A 77 2.32 1.20 6.11
N LEU A 78 1.64 2.36 5.97
CA LEU A 78 0.27 2.39 5.48
C LEU A 78 0.18 1.89 4.03
N THR A 79 1.15 2.24 3.18
CA THR A 79 1.18 1.73 1.80
C THR A 79 1.48 0.23 1.72
N ALA A 80 2.31 -0.29 2.63
CA ALA A 80 2.52 -1.74 2.73
C ALA A 80 1.23 -2.46 3.13
N LEU A 81 0.53 -1.95 4.14
CA LEU A 81 -0.76 -2.50 4.58
C LEU A 81 -1.80 -2.46 3.46
N SER A 82 -1.91 -1.35 2.76
CA SER A 82 -2.78 -1.21 1.57
C SER A 82 -2.43 -2.24 0.49
N ALA A 83 -1.15 -2.41 0.17
CA ALA A 83 -0.67 -3.39 -0.79
C ALA A 83 -1.04 -4.83 -0.37
N VAL A 84 -0.86 -5.18 0.90
CA VAL A 84 -1.26 -6.50 1.42
C VAL A 84 -2.76 -6.72 1.29
N LEU A 85 -3.59 -5.75 1.69
CA LEU A 85 -5.05 -5.84 1.56
C LEU A 85 -5.49 -5.99 0.10
N LYS A 86 -4.85 -5.27 -0.82
CA LYS A 86 -5.07 -5.40 -2.26
C LYS A 86 -4.75 -6.81 -2.75
N GLY A 87 -3.59 -7.37 -2.36
CA GLY A 87 -3.21 -8.73 -2.70
C GLY A 87 -4.18 -9.78 -2.18
N VAL A 88 -4.64 -9.62 -0.93
CA VAL A 88 -5.63 -10.51 -0.31
C VAL A 88 -6.98 -10.42 -1.03
N SER A 89 -7.42 -9.22 -1.41
CA SER A 89 -8.63 -9.01 -2.22
C SER A 89 -8.61 -9.86 -3.49
N ALA A 90 -7.51 -9.78 -4.24
CA ALA A 90 -7.36 -10.54 -5.48
C ALA A 90 -7.26 -12.05 -5.26
N MET A 91 -6.59 -12.51 -4.18
CA MET A 91 -6.55 -13.94 -3.82
C MET A 91 -7.94 -14.51 -3.52
N LEU A 92 -8.80 -13.72 -2.86
CA LEU A 92 -10.15 -14.16 -2.51
C LEU A 92 -11.04 -14.30 -3.75
N LEU A 93 -10.87 -13.46 -4.78
CA LEU A 93 -11.65 -13.56 -6.03
C LEU A 93 -11.24 -14.76 -6.89
N SER A 94 -9.95 -15.09 -6.88
CA SER A 94 -9.42 -16.22 -7.65
C SER A 94 -8.60 -17.17 -6.76
N PRO A 95 -9.25 -17.90 -5.83
CA PRO A 95 -8.56 -18.81 -4.92
C PRO A 95 -7.73 -19.88 -5.65
N GLU A 96 -8.18 -20.33 -6.81
CA GLU A 96 -7.48 -21.31 -7.65
C GLU A 96 -6.12 -20.80 -8.15
N ASN A 97 -5.98 -19.47 -8.28
CA ASN A 97 -4.77 -18.79 -8.76
C ASN A 97 -3.99 -18.11 -7.63
N ALA A 98 -4.42 -18.29 -6.37
CA ALA A 98 -3.81 -17.67 -5.18
C ALA A 98 -2.30 -17.94 -5.06
N ARG A 99 -1.82 -19.08 -5.58
CA ARG A 99 -0.38 -19.41 -5.62
C ARG A 99 0.47 -18.38 -6.37
N TYR A 100 -0.09 -17.77 -7.42
CA TYR A 100 0.61 -16.78 -8.23
C TYR A 100 0.77 -15.43 -7.52
N SER A 101 -0.05 -15.16 -6.51
CA SER A 101 0.06 -13.98 -5.65
C SER A 101 1.32 -13.99 -4.78
N SER A 102 2.02 -15.14 -4.65
CA SER A 102 3.30 -15.22 -3.92
C SER A 102 4.37 -14.27 -4.47
N VAL A 103 4.43 -14.10 -5.80
CA VAL A 103 5.36 -13.17 -6.47
C VAL A 103 5.03 -11.73 -6.08
N TYR A 104 3.74 -11.40 -6.03
CA TYR A 104 3.25 -10.09 -5.58
C TYR A 104 3.66 -9.81 -4.13
N PHE A 105 3.33 -10.70 -3.19
CA PHE A 105 3.68 -10.50 -1.78
C PHE A 105 5.18 -10.49 -1.54
N GLY A 106 5.95 -11.32 -2.26
CA GLY A 106 7.40 -11.31 -2.21
C GLY A 106 7.98 -9.95 -2.64
N GLY A 107 7.48 -9.39 -3.74
CA GLY A 107 7.86 -8.06 -4.20
C GLY A 107 7.55 -6.96 -3.20
N VAL A 108 6.33 -6.94 -2.65
CA VAL A 108 5.91 -5.98 -1.62
C VAL A 108 6.78 -6.11 -0.36
N ALA A 109 7.02 -7.33 0.10
CA ALA A 109 7.81 -7.59 1.30
C ALA A 109 9.27 -7.16 1.13
N ILE A 110 9.92 -7.54 0.03
CA ILE A 110 11.31 -7.14 -0.24
C ILE A 110 11.41 -5.62 -0.39
N GLY A 111 10.50 -5.00 -1.17
CA GLY A 111 10.47 -3.55 -1.33
C GLY A 111 10.29 -2.82 0.01
N TYR A 112 9.39 -3.32 0.87
CA TYR A 112 9.19 -2.77 2.21
C TYR A 112 10.43 -2.91 3.09
N LEU A 113 11.06 -4.08 3.12
CA LEU A 113 12.26 -4.32 3.93
C LEU A 113 13.42 -3.43 3.48
N LEU A 114 13.63 -3.27 2.17
CA LEU A 114 14.63 -2.36 1.62
C LEU A 114 14.34 -0.91 2.02
N ALA A 115 13.11 -0.45 1.80
CA ALA A 115 12.71 0.91 2.12
C ALA A 115 12.77 1.19 3.62
N ARG A 116 12.34 0.25 4.46
CA ARG A 116 12.32 0.38 5.92
C ARG A 116 13.71 0.27 6.52
N GLY A 117 14.52 -0.67 6.05
CA GLY A 117 15.91 -0.84 6.46
C GLY A 117 16.73 0.41 6.16
N ALA A 118 16.55 1.00 4.98
CA ALA A 118 17.18 2.26 4.63
C ALA A 118 16.79 3.42 5.57
N LEU A 119 15.51 3.53 5.95
CA LEU A 119 15.07 4.55 6.91
C LEU A 119 15.71 4.41 8.29
N MET A 120 16.15 3.23 8.70
CA MET A 120 16.82 3.07 10.00
C MET A 120 18.15 3.83 10.07
N TYR A 121 18.76 4.13 8.93
CA TYR A 121 19.99 4.91 8.84
C TYR A 121 19.73 6.42 8.75
N VAL A 122 18.47 6.86 8.66
CA VAL A 122 18.11 8.29 8.65
C VAL A 122 17.58 8.67 10.03
N PRO A 123 18.10 9.73 10.68
CA PRO A 123 17.57 10.22 11.96
C PRO A 123 16.06 10.47 11.93
N ARG A 124 15.37 10.15 13.03
CA ARG A 124 13.90 10.22 13.11
C ARG A 124 13.38 11.66 12.97
N GLU A 125 14.17 12.63 13.40
CA GLU A 125 13.91 14.06 13.25
C GLU A 125 13.79 14.41 11.76
N LEU A 126 14.72 13.93 10.94
CA LEU A 126 14.71 14.14 9.49
C LEU A 126 13.57 13.38 8.81
N GLN A 127 13.25 12.17 9.28
CA GLN A 127 12.11 11.38 8.77
C GLN A 127 10.74 12.04 9.00
N THR A 128 10.63 13.01 9.90
CA THR A 128 9.38 13.72 10.23
C THR A 128 9.41 15.19 9.86
N THR A 129 10.48 15.63 9.21
CA THR A 129 10.66 17.01 8.72
C THR A 129 10.25 17.10 7.26
N GLU A 130 9.53 18.17 6.89
CA GLU A 130 9.19 18.42 5.49
C GLU A 130 10.37 19.09 4.79
N TYR A 131 10.79 18.55 3.65
CA TYR A 131 11.94 19.00 2.86
C TYR A 131 13.26 18.90 3.63
N ALA A 132 13.55 17.71 4.15
CA ALA A 132 14.67 17.47 5.05
C ALA A 132 16.05 17.50 4.36
N GLY A 133 16.11 17.45 3.02
CA GLY A 133 17.38 17.42 2.29
C GLY A 133 18.22 16.18 2.59
N THR A 134 17.60 15.07 2.98
CA THR A 134 18.35 13.88 3.42
C THR A 134 19.15 13.24 2.30
N ALA A 135 18.88 13.55 1.04
CA ALA A 135 19.68 13.07 -0.08
C ALA A 135 21.13 13.54 0.00
N ASP A 136 21.35 14.77 0.48
CA ASP A 136 22.70 15.35 0.61
C ASP A 136 23.46 14.76 1.81
N LEU A 137 22.73 14.51 2.91
CA LEU A 137 23.31 14.02 4.15
C LEU A 137 23.50 12.49 4.17
N HIS A 138 22.57 11.74 3.56
CA HIS A 138 22.51 10.28 3.62
C HIS A 138 22.21 9.66 2.23
N PRO A 139 23.06 9.91 1.21
CA PRO A 139 22.76 9.58 -0.19
C PRO A 139 22.51 8.08 -0.44
N TYR A 140 23.30 7.20 0.20
CA TYR A 140 23.13 5.75 0.04
C TYR A 140 21.82 5.26 0.66
N ALA A 141 21.47 5.73 1.86
CA ALA A 141 20.22 5.37 2.51
C ALA A 141 19.03 5.83 1.67
N ILE A 142 19.05 7.07 1.16
CA ILE A 142 17.95 7.59 0.32
C ILE A 142 17.84 6.86 -1.01
N THR A 143 18.96 6.45 -1.62
CA THR A 143 18.94 5.64 -2.85
C THR A 143 18.34 4.26 -2.61
N VAL A 144 18.74 3.56 -1.54
CA VAL A 144 18.17 2.25 -1.20
C VAL A 144 16.69 2.38 -0.83
N HIS A 145 16.33 3.46 -0.12
CA HIS A 145 14.94 3.77 0.18
C HIS A 145 14.12 3.97 -1.11
N PHE A 146 14.66 4.73 -2.07
CA PHE A 146 14.04 4.96 -3.37
C PHE A 146 13.81 3.66 -4.15
N THR A 147 14.80 2.78 -4.18
CA THR A 147 14.67 1.46 -4.82
C THR A 147 13.57 0.63 -4.15
N GLY A 148 13.53 0.62 -2.82
CA GLY A 148 12.50 -0.10 -2.06
C GLY A 148 11.09 0.41 -2.34
N ILE A 149 10.90 1.74 -2.39
CA ILE A 149 9.58 2.31 -2.74
C ILE A 149 9.21 1.99 -4.18
N LEU A 150 10.13 2.06 -5.15
CA LEU A 150 9.85 1.72 -6.55
C LEU A 150 9.35 0.27 -6.68
N TRP A 151 9.98 -0.65 -5.95
CA TRP A 151 9.55 -2.03 -5.89
C TRP A 151 8.16 -2.16 -5.28
N MET A 152 7.86 -1.46 -4.18
CA MET A 152 6.52 -1.49 -3.59
C MET A 152 5.43 -0.90 -4.48
N THR A 153 5.78 0.09 -5.31
CA THR A 153 4.83 0.74 -6.23
C THR A 153 4.61 -0.02 -7.52
N GLY A 154 5.22 -1.20 -7.70
CA GLY A 154 5.12 -1.96 -8.94
C GLY A 154 5.74 -1.21 -10.11
N PHE A 155 6.92 -0.59 -9.91
CA PHE A 155 7.70 -0.07 -11.03
C PHE A 155 8.06 -1.19 -12.01
N THR A 156 8.13 -0.90 -13.30
CA THR A 156 8.39 -1.89 -14.36
C THR A 156 9.62 -2.73 -14.02
N LEU A 157 9.52 -4.05 -14.24
CA LEU A 157 10.53 -5.07 -13.90
C LEU A 157 10.66 -5.42 -12.41
N SER A 158 9.91 -4.79 -11.50
CA SER A 158 9.86 -5.24 -10.10
C SER A 158 9.02 -6.52 -9.96
N PRO A 159 9.31 -7.39 -8.97
CA PRO A 159 8.46 -8.55 -8.69
C PRO A 159 7.01 -8.15 -8.37
N THR A 160 6.81 -7.00 -7.72
CA THR A 160 5.47 -6.46 -7.44
C THR A 160 4.72 -6.11 -8.74
N PHE A 161 5.40 -5.59 -9.76
CA PHE A 161 4.78 -5.29 -11.06
C PHE A 161 4.28 -6.56 -11.75
N PHE A 162 5.11 -7.60 -11.83
CA PHE A 162 4.69 -8.88 -12.38
C PHE A 162 3.55 -9.50 -11.57
N GLY A 163 3.61 -9.37 -10.23
CA GLY A 163 2.53 -9.75 -9.35
C GLY A 163 1.23 -9.00 -9.65
N ASP A 164 1.30 -7.67 -9.78
CA ASP A 164 0.14 -6.82 -10.08
C ASP A 164 -0.48 -7.14 -11.44
N ASP A 165 0.34 -7.40 -12.46
CA ASP A 165 -0.11 -7.82 -13.78
C ASP A 165 -0.88 -9.16 -13.72
N LEU A 166 -0.35 -10.14 -12.99
CA LEU A 166 -1.02 -11.42 -12.76
C LEU A 166 -2.34 -11.25 -11.99
N LEU A 167 -2.34 -10.45 -10.92
CA LEU A 167 -3.55 -10.17 -10.14
C LEU A 167 -4.63 -9.49 -10.98
N LEU A 168 -4.24 -8.54 -11.83
CA LEU A 168 -5.15 -7.85 -12.74
C LEU A 168 -5.69 -8.77 -13.83
N HIS A 169 -4.85 -9.63 -14.39
CA HIS A 169 -5.26 -10.61 -15.39
C HIS A 169 -6.34 -11.55 -14.82
N PHE A 170 -6.07 -12.19 -13.67
CA PHE A 170 -7.03 -13.11 -13.05
C PHE A 170 -8.27 -12.40 -12.46
N GLY A 171 -8.11 -11.16 -12.00
CA GLY A 171 -9.23 -10.35 -11.50
C GLY A 171 -10.16 -9.91 -12.62
N ALA A 172 -9.61 -9.44 -13.75
CA ALA A 172 -10.37 -8.95 -14.89
C ALA A 172 -11.17 -10.05 -15.59
N GLU A 173 -10.66 -11.30 -15.62
CA GLU A 173 -11.39 -12.45 -16.18
C GLU A 173 -12.68 -12.78 -15.42
N LYS A 174 -12.72 -12.53 -14.11
CA LYS A 174 -13.89 -12.84 -13.28
C LYS A 174 -14.80 -11.64 -13.01
N PHE A 175 -14.23 -10.49 -12.66
CA PHE A 175 -14.99 -9.34 -12.16
C PHE A 175 -14.34 -8.00 -12.54
N ALA A 176 -14.93 -7.30 -13.52
CA ALA A 176 -14.39 -6.04 -14.05
C ALA A 176 -14.27 -4.90 -13.03
N TYR A 177 -15.08 -4.89 -11.97
CA TYR A 177 -15.01 -3.86 -10.91
C TYR A 177 -13.77 -4.01 -10.03
N GLU A 178 -13.16 -5.20 -9.94
CA GLU A 178 -11.97 -5.41 -9.12
C GLU A 178 -10.76 -4.67 -9.69
N THR A 179 -10.65 -4.64 -11.01
CA THR A 179 -9.66 -3.85 -11.75
C THR A 179 -9.68 -2.39 -11.32
N PHE A 180 -10.86 -1.84 -11.02
CA PHE A 180 -10.99 -0.47 -10.50
C PHE A 180 -10.38 -0.32 -9.10
N PHE A 181 -10.65 -1.25 -8.17
CA PHE A 181 -10.11 -1.18 -6.80
C PHE A 181 -8.59 -1.40 -6.78
N ILE A 182 -8.10 -2.44 -7.46
CA ILE A 182 -6.67 -2.78 -7.54
C ILE A 182 -5.91 -1.64 -8.20
N GLY A 183 -6.38 -1.15 -9.36
CA GLY A 183 -5.76 -0.06 -10.09
C GLY A 183 -5.75 1.26 -9.32
N SER A 184 -6.85 1.59 -8.64
CA SER A 184 -6.93 2.81 -7.82
C SER A 184 -5.99 2.74 -6.61
N ALA A 185 -5.97 1.62 -5.89
CA ALA A 185 -5.06 1.42 -4.76
C ALA A 185 -3.59 1.47 -5.20
N PHE A 186 -3.26 0.89 -6.36
CA PHE A 186 -1.93 0.98 -6.98
C PHE A 186 -1.50 2.43 -7.19
N VAL A 187 -2.33 3.24 -7.87
CA VAL A 187 -2.03 4.66 -8.14
C VAL A 187 -1.89 5.47 -6.85
N LEU A 188 -2.81 5.28 -5.90
CA LEU A 188 -2.78 6.02 -4.63
C LEU A 188 -1.53 5.69 -3.79
N ASN A 189 -1.14 4.41 -3.72
CA ASN A 189 0.07 4.00 -3.02
C ASN A 189 1.33 4.61 -3.67
N ALA A 190 1.40 4.59 -5.01
CA ALA A 190 2.50 5.22 -5.74
C ALA A 190 2.61 6.72 -5.47
N LEU A 191 1.49 7.45 -5.54
CA LEU A 191 1.45 8.88 -5.23
C LEU A 191 1.84 9.17 -3.78
N ALA A 192 1.37 8.37 -2.83
CA ALA A 192 1.70 8.55 -1.41
C ALA A 192 3.20 8.36 -1.15
N LEU A 193 3.79 7.28 -1.67
CA LEU A 193 5.21 6.98 -1.50
C LEU A 193 6.10 8.01 -2.20
N MET A 194 5.83 8.36 -3.46
CA MET A 194 6.63 9.33 -4.21
C MET A 194 6.58 10.72 -3.57
N ARG A 195 5.41 11.15 -3.10
CA ARG A 195 5.27 12.42 -2.39
C ARG A 195 6.02 12.42 -1.06
N SER A 196 6.00 11.30 -0.34
CA SER A 196 6.77 11.14 0.90
C SER A 196 8.27 11.18 0.63
N TYR A 197 8.72 10.48 -0.42
CA TYR A 197 10.12 10.49 -0.85
C TYR A 197 10.61 11.88 -1.19
N VAL A 198 9.87 12.65 -2.01
CA VAL A 198 10.27 14.00 -2.39
C VAL A 198 10.47 14.90 -1.18
N LYS A 199 9.60 14.80 -0.18
CA LYS A 199 9.68 15.57 1.06
C LYS A 199 10.83 15.16 1.97
N LEU A 200 11.21 13.89 1.92
CA LEU A 200 12.33 13.39 2.69
C LEU A 200 13.65 13.80 2.01
N ALA A 201 13.79 13.42 0.74
CA ALA A 201 15.03 13.49 -0.03
C ALA A 201 15.47 14.92 -0.35
N PHE A 202 14.56 15.78 -0.81
CA PHE A 202 14.93 17.09 -1.36
C PHE A 202 14.71 18.21 -0.35
N ALA A 203 15.69 19.10 -0.26
CA ALA A 203 15.54 20.36 0.45
C ALA A 203 14.65 21.33 -0.36
N LYS A 204 14.18 22.38 0.32
CA LYS A 204 13.36 23.43 -0.27
C LYS A 204 14.21 24.51 -0.92
#